data_AF-A0A0W8DQB3-F1
#
_entry.id   AF-A0A0W8DQB3-F1
#
_cell.length_a   1.000
_cell.length_b   1.000
_cell.length_c   1.000
_cell.angle_alpha   90.00
_cell.angle_beta   90.00
_cell.angle_gamma   90.00
#
_symmetry.space_group_name_H-M   'P 1'
#
loop_
_entity.id
_entity.type
_entity.pdbx_description
1 polymer ?
#
loop_
_entity_poly.entity_id
_entity_poly.type
_entity_poly.pdbx_seq_one_letter_code
_entity_poly.pdbx_strand_id
1 'polypeptide(L)'
;MARKLDGKTAVGAWEGENILSIAQFGKESAQRVLSVADEMKKMAKTQGANDLLKGKLLANVFMEPSTRTSSSFQAAMKRLGGLVVLMPVDCIQERFENEGDYNAVKDSFRITLDTIKDAKSNMVIMHPLPRVGEIAEEVDNDPRAAYFRQMENGMYVRMALLALVLGKA
;
A
#
# COMPACT_ATOMS: atom_id res chain seq x y z
N MET A 1 23.78 5.11 -4.48
CA MET A 1 22.90 5.69 -3.43
C MET A 1 21.61 6.16 -4.11
N ALA A 2 20.44 5.88 -3.54
CA ALA A 2 19.18 6.27 -4.16
C ALA A 2 19.00 7.80 -4.14
N ARG A 3 18.59 8.41 -5.26
CA ARG A 3 18.45 9.86 -5.39
C ARG A 3 17.27 10.37 -4.57
N LYS A 4 17.43 11.54 -3.95
CA LYS A 4 16.34 12.25 -3.28
C LYS A 4 15.29 12.69 -4.30
N LEU A 5 14.03 12.57 -3.92
CA LEU A 5 12.87 12.96 -4.72
C LEU A 5 12.27 14.29 -4.27
N ASP A 6 12.68 14.80 -3.11
CA ASP A 6 12.18 16.08 -2.63
C ASP A 6 12.62 17.24 -3.53
N GLY A 7 11.74 18.22 -3.72
CA GLY A 7 11.91 19.29 -4.71
C GLY A 7 11.57 18.89 -6.16
N LYS A 8 11.40 17.59 -6.46
CA LYS A 8 11.00 17.13 -7.80
C LYS A 8 9.48 17.10 -7.92
N THR A 9 8.87 18.25 -8.18
CA THR A 9 7.40 18.38 -8.22
C THR A 9 6.82 18.49 -9.63
N ALA A 10 7.66 18.74 -10.64
CA ALA A 10 7.24 18.84 -12.03
C ALA A 10 6.83 17.47 -12.61
N VAL A 11 5.89 17.49 -13.58
CA VAL A 11 5.49 16.30 -14.34
C VAL A 11 6.71 15.71 -15.02
N GLY A 12 6.89 14.39 -14.91
CA GLY A 12 8.05 13.70 -15.47
C GLY A 12 9.35 13.83 -14.66
N ALA A 13 9.38 14.61 -13.56
CA ALA A 13 10.60 14.75 -12.76
C ALA A 13 11.04 13.46 -12.08
N TRP A 14 10.14 12.47 -11.97
CA TRP A 14 10.40 11.15 -11.37
C TRP A 14 10.60 10.07 -12.44
N GLU A 15 10.58 10.42 -13.72
CA GLU A 15 10.67 9.46 -14.80
C GLU A 15 11.98 8.65 -14.70
N GLY A 16 11.83 7.32 -14.60
CA GLY A 16 12.96 6.41 -14.48
C GLY A 16 13.65 6.38 -13.10
N GLU A 17 13.07 7.01 -12.08
CA GLU A 17 13.61 6.92 -10.71
C GLU A 17 13.28 5.59 -10.03
N ASN A 18 14.23 5.09 -9.24
CA ASN A 18 14.04 3.89 -8.43
C ASN A 18 13.44 4.25 -7.07
N ILE A 19 12.38 3.56 -6.65
CA ILE A 19 11.75 3.73 -5.34
C ILE A 19 12.19 2.59 -4.41
N LEU A 20 13.22 2.84 -3.61
CA LEU A 20 13.87 1.82 -2.77
C LEU A 20 13.69 2.10 -1.27
N SER A 21 13.53 3.36 -0.87
CA SER A 21 13.45 3.73 0.55
C SER A 21 12.59 4.97 0.78
N ILE A 22 11.89 5.00 1.91
CA ILE A 22 11.16 6.18 2.38
C ILE A 22 12.08 7.38 2.59
N ALA A 23 13.37 7.16 2.85
CA ALA A 23 14.36 8.23 3.01
C ALA A 23 14.57 9.05 1.73
N GLN A 24 14.11 8.58 0.56
CA GLN A 24 14.14 9.35 -0.67
C GLN A 24 13.10 10.48 -0.68
N PHE A 25 12.05 10.35 0.12
CA PHE A 25 10.93 11.27 0.17
C PHE A 25 11.14 12.29 1.29
N GLY A 26 11.00 13.56 0.96
CA GLY A 26 10.77 14.63 1.92
C GLY A 26 9.31 15.08 1.87
N LYS A 27 9.06 16.29 2.37
CA LYS A 27 7.68 16.79 2.58
C LYS A 27 6.96 17.02 1.26
N GLU A 28 7.61 17.67 0.29
CA GLU A 28 6.99 18.05 -0.97
C GLU A 28 6.70 16.84 -1.84
N SER A 29 7.66 15.93 -1.92
CA SER A 29 7.52 14.67 -2.64
C SER A 29 6.44 13.76 -2.05
N ALA A 30 6.34 13.66 -0.72
CA ALA A 30 5.26 12.94 -0.07
C ALA A 30 3.88 13.57 -0.35
N GLN A 31 3.78 14.89 -0.27
CA GLN A 31 2.55 15.63 -0.61
C GLN A 31 2.16 15.43 -2.07
N ARG A 32 3.12 15.40 -2.99
CA ARG A 32 2.87 15.13 -4.41
C ARG A 32 2.25 13.75 -4.62
N VAL A 33 2.80 12.72 -3.99
CA VAL A 33 2.24 11.35 -4.07
C VAL A 33 0.82 11.30 -3.56
N LEU A 34 0.52 11.95 -2.42
CA LEU A 34 -0.83 11.97 -1.86
C LEU A 34 -1.82 12.73 -2.75
N SER A 35 -1.41 13.88 -3.30
CA SER A 35 -2.23 14.65 -4.25
C SER A 35 -2.59 13.82 -5.48
N VAL A 36 -1.61 13.16 -6.10
CA VAL A 36 -1.85 12.30 -7.27
C VAL A 36 -2.70 11.10 -6.87
N ALA A 37 -2.48 10.51 -5.69
CA ALA A 37 -3.31 9.40 -5.21
C ALA A 37 -4.79 9.79 -5.04
N ASP A 38 -5.07 11.01 -4.57
CA ASP A 38 -6.44 11.53 -4.49
C ASP A 38 -7.08 11.72 -5.88
N GLU A 39 -6.31 12.18 -6.87
CA GLU A 39 -6.75 12.23 -8.26
C GLU A 39 -7.05 10.83 -8.82
N MET A 40 -6.17 9.86 -8.56
CA MET A 40 -6.37 8.45 -8.95
C MET A 40 -7.62 7.85 -8.30
N LYS A 41 -7.89 8.20 -7.04
CA LYS A 41 -9.09 7.77 -6.32
C LYS A 41 -10.36 8.36 -6.93
N LYS A 42 -10.35 9.66 -7.27
CA LYS A 42 -11.48 10.32 -7.97
C LYS A 42 -11.72 9.69 -9.33
N MET A 43 -10.66 9.45 -10.10
CA MET A 43 -10.74 8.79 -11.41
C MET A 43 -11.32 7.37 -11.27
N ALA A 44 -10.82 6.56 -10.34
CA ALA A 44 -11.30 5.19 -10.14
C ALA A 44 -12.78 5.13 -9.70
N LYS A 45 -13.27 6.11 -8.94
CA LYS A 45 -14.68 6.18 -8.52
C LYS A 45 -15.62 6.66 -9.63
N THR A 46 -15.15 7.50 -10.54
CA THR A 46 -15.99 8.11 -11.59
C THR A 46 -15.94 7.35 -12.91
N GLN A 47 -14.76 6.84 -13.28
CA GLN A 47 -14.50 6.19 -14.57
C GLN A 47 -14.14 4.70 -14.41
N GLY A 48 -13.77 4.25 -13.22
CA GLY A 48 -13.31 2.88 -12.97
C GLY A 48 -11.84 2.66 -13.37
N ALA A 49 -11.52 2.92 -14.64
CA ALA A 49 -10.19 2.76 -15.23
C ALA A 49 -9.92 3.81 -16.33
N ASN A 50 -8.65 4.01 -16.69
CA ASN A 50 -8.23 4.85 -17.80
C ASN A 50 -7.04 4.23 -18.56
N ASP A 51 -6.60 4.89 -19.63
CA ASP A 51 -5.52 4.41 -20.52
C ASP A 51 -4.14 5.08 -20.24
N LEU A 52 -3.93 5.62 -19.02
CA LEU A 52 -2.75 6.44 -18.71
C LEU A 52 -1.42 5.70 -18.93
N LEU A 53 -1.39 4.41 -18.62
CA LEU A 53 -0.23 3.50 -18.75
C LEU A 53 -0.44 2.46 -19.87
N LYS A 54 -1.29 2.77 -20.86
CA LYS A 54 -1.49 1.90 -22.02
C LYS A 54 -0.17 1.60 -22.72
N GLY A 55 0.06 0.31 -23.00
CA GLY A 55 1.29 -0.18 -23.62
C GLY A 55 2.48 -0.30 -22.67
N LYS A 56 2.32 -0.02 -21.37
CA LYS A 56 3.34 -0.28 -20.35
C LYS A 56 3.14 -1.66 -19.72
N LEU A 57 4.24 -2.33 -19.42
CA LEU A 57 4.27 -3.64 -18.79
C LEU A 57 4.96 -3.55 -17.42
N LEU A 58 4.33 -4.06 -16.38
CA LEU A 58 4.90 -4.21 -15.05
C LEU A 58 5.30 -5.67 -14.82
N ALA A 59 6.59 -5.92 -14.60
CA ALA A 59 7.05 -7.19 -14.05
C ALA A 59 6.88 -7.16 -12.53
N ASN A 60 6.04 -8.04 -12.00
CA ASN A 60 5.66 -8.08 -10.60
C ASN A 60 6.30 -9.29 -9.92
N VAL A 61 7.45 -9.07 -9.30
CA VAL A 61 8.33 -10.13 -8.76
C VAL A 61 8.21 -10.19 -7.25
N PHE A 62 7.91 -11.38 -6.72
CA PHE A 62 7.84 -11.64 -5.28
C PHE A 62 8.64 -12.89 -4.94
N MET A 63 9.69 -12.69 -4.15
CA MET A 63 10.48 -13.76 -3.52
C MET A 63 9.68 -14.37 -2.35
N GLU A 64 9.16 -13.51 -1.46
CA GLU A 64 8.23 -13.92 -0.41
C GLU A 64 6.78 -13.64 -0.84
N PRO A 65 5.83 -14.58 -0.62
CA PRO A 65 4.42 -14.35 -0.91
C PRO A 65 3.85 -13.12 -0.18
N SER A 66 3.26 -12.19 -0.94
CA SER A 66 2.58 -11.02 -0.38
C SER A 66 1.32 -10.68 -1.16
N THR A 67 0.20 -11.30 -0.79
CA THR A 67 -1.08 -11.15 -1.51
C THR A 67 -1.53 -9.69 -1.60
N ARG A 68 -1.54 -8.96 -0.48
CA ARG A 68 -2.02 -7.56 -0.48
C ARG A 68 -1.15 -6.64 -1.33
N THR A 69 0.16 -6.79 -1.27
CA THR A 69 1.09 -5.97 -2.05
C THR A 69 0.99 -6.32 -3.52
N SER A 70 1.07 -7.60 -3.86
CA SER A 70 0.98 -8.07 -5.23
C SER A 70 -0.35 -7.72 -5.89
N SER A 71 -1.48 -8.02 -5.26
CA SER A 71 -2.81 -7.75 -5.81
C SER A 71 -3.08 -6.26 -5.99
N SER A 72 -2.58 -5.41 -5.09
CA SER A 72 -2.78 -3.95 -5.23
C SER A 72 -1.92 -3.32 -6.33
N PHE A 73 -0.69 -3.79 -6.56
CA PHE A 73 0.09 -3.39 -7.74
C PHE A 73 -0.56 -3.87 -9.04
N GLN A 74 -1.05 -5.12 -9.05
CA GLN A 74 -1.78 -5.66 -10.19
C GLN A 74 -3.03 -4.84 -10.53
N ALA A 75 -3.85 -4.55 -9.51
CA ALA A 75 -5.06 -3.74 -9.66
C ALA A 75 -4.73 -2.31 -10.11
N ALA A 76 -3.70 -1.69 -9.52
CA ALA A 76 -3.26 -0.35 -9.90
C ALA A 76 -2.85 -0.28 -11.37
N MET A 77 -1.99 -1.19 -11.84
CA MET A 77 -1.54 -1.21 -13.22
C MET A 77 -2.68 -1.46 -14.20
N LYS A 78 -3.57 -2.42 -13.90
CA LYS A 78 -4.74 -2.72 -14.74
C LYS A 78 -5.72 -1.56 -14.82
N ARG A 79 -5.99 -0.85 -13.70
CA ARG A 79 -6.85 0.34 -13.67
C ARG A 79 -6.28 1.52 -14.47
N LEU A 80 -4.97 1.56 -14.66
CA LEU A 80 -4.30 2.55 -15.49
C LEU A 80 -4.11 2.08 -16.95
N GLY A 81 -4.71 0.95 -17.35
CA GLY A 81 -4.65 0.44 -18.71
C GLY A 81 -3.33 -0.27 -19.05
N GLY A 82 -2.51 -0.54 -18.05
CA GLY A 82 -1.25 -1.26 -18.18
C GLY A 82 -1.40 -2.77 -18.09
N LEU A 83 -0.34 -3.48 -18.46
CA LEU A 83 -0.25 -4.93 -18.37
C LEU A 83 0.65 -5.35 -17.20
N VAL A 84 0.43 -6.55 -16.67
CA VAL A 84 1.22 -7.11 -15.57
C VAL A 84 1.62 -8.54 -15.90
N VAL A 85 2.89 -8.85 -15.71
CA VAL A 85 3.42 -10.21 -15.69
C VAL A 85 3.81 -10.53 -14.26
N LEU A 86 3.14 -11.53 -13.69
CA LEU A 86 3.47 -12.04 -12.36
C LEU A 86 4.63 -13.02 -12.49
N MET A 87 5.70 -12.80 -11.71
CA MET A 87 6.81 -13.74 -11.61
C MET A 87 6.84 -14.31 -10.18
N PRO A 88 6.21 -15.46 -9.94
CA PRO A 88 6.34 -16.16 -8.68
C PRO A 88 7.76 -16.72 -8.56
N VAL A 89 8.39 -16.54 -7.41
CA VAL A 89 9.63 -17.21 -7.06
C VAL A 89 9.39 -17.98 -5.77
N ASP A 90 9.59 -19.30 -5.82
CA ASP A 90 9.35 -20.17 -4.68
C ASP A 90 10.58 -20.16 -3.75
N CYS A 91 10.72 -19.10 -2.96
CA CYS A 91 11.60 -19.11 -1.79
C CYS A 91 10.78 -18.83 -0.54
N ILE A 92 10.57 -19.88 0.25
CA ILE A 92 9.90 -19.80 1.54
C ILE A 92 10.98 -19.46 2.57
N GLN A 93 11.08 -18.19 2.94
CA GLN A 93 11.81 -17.79 4.14
C GLN A 93 10.78 -17.39 5.19
N GLU A 94 10.70 -18.18 6.27
CA GLU A 94 9.82 -17.85 7.39
C GLU A 94 10.35 -16.63 8.14
N ARG A 95 9.43 -15.76 8.60
CA ARG A 95 9.78 -14.51 9.31
C ARG A 95 10.15 -14.70 10.78
N PHE A 96 10.04 -15.92 11.30
CA PHE A 96 10.37 -16.24 12.67
C PHE A 96 11.42 -17.33 12.68
N GLU A 97 12.58 -17.03 13.23
CA GLU A 97 13.68 -17.99 13.41
C GLU A 97 13.34 -19.03 14.50
N ASN A 98 12.33 -18.74 15.36
CA ASN A 98 11.95 -19.55 16.50
C ASN A 98 10.42 -19.48 16.76
N GLU A 99 9.72 -20.61 16.62
CA GLU A 99 8.28 -20.73 16.92
C GLU A 99 7.94 -20.44 18.39
N GLY A 100 8.89 -20.67 19.31
CA GLY A 100 8.70 -20.45 20.74
C GLY A 100 8.49 -18.97 21.09
N ASP A 101 9.25 -18.08 20.46
CA ASP A 101 9.14 -16.63 20.67
C ASP A 101 7.84 -16.08 20.09
N TYR A 102 7.42 -16.60 18.94
CA TYR A 102 6.12 -16.28 18.34
C TYR A 102 4.96 -16.68 19.25
N ASN A 103 4.95 -17.91 19.76
CA ASN A 103 3.87 -18.41 20.63
C ASN A 103 3.83 -17.69 22.00
N ALA A 104 4.97 -17.19 22.49
CA ALA A 104 5.02 -16.43 23.74
C ALA A 104 4.34 -15.06 23.64
N VAL A 105 4.38 -14.42 22.47
CA VAL A 105 3.80 -13.06 22.25
C VAL A 105 2.46 -13.08 21.52
N LYS A 106 2.15 -14.18 20.80
CA LYS A 106 0.86 -14.41 20.16
C LYS A 106 -0.22 -14.31 21.24
N ASP A 107 -1.20 -13.45 21.01
CA ASP A 107 -2.30 -13.12 21.93
C ASP A 107 -1.94 -12.32 23.20
N SER A 108 -0.68 -11.87 23.37
CA SER A 108 -0.31 -10.96 24.46
C SER A 108 -1.05 -9.62 24.39
N PHE A 109 -1.43 -9.20 23.18
CA PHE A 109 -2.18 -7.98 22.95
C PHE A 109 -3.33 -8.26 21.99
N ARG A 110 -4.56 -8.05 22.45
CA ARG A 110 -5.78 -8.19 21.67
C ARG A 110 -6.67 -6.97 21.82
N ILE A 111 -7.03 -6.36 20.70
CA ILE A 111 -7.94 -5.23 20.64
C ILE A 111 -9.37 -5.76 20.53
N THR A 112 -10.20 -5.47 21.54
CA THR A 112 -11.64 -5.77 21.58
C THR A 112 -12.45 -4.48 21.70
N LEU A 113 -13.80 -4.56 21.62
CA LEU A 113 -14.66 -3.42 21.88
C LEU A 113 -14.46 -2.84 23.30
N ASP A 114 -14.19 -3.71 24.28
CA ASP A 114 -13.90 -3.28 25.66
C ASP A 114 -12.58 -2.51 25.76
N THR A 115 -11.54 -2.93 25.03
CA THR A 115 -10.24 -2.23 24.99
C THR A 115 -10.37 -0.81 24.44
N ILE A 116 -11.29 -0.58 23.51
CA ILE A 116 -11.44 0.70 22.79
C ILE A 116 -12.58 1.57 23.33
N LYS A 117 -13.28 1.14 24.39
CA LYS A 117 -14.40 1.89 24.97
C LYS A 117 -13.97 3.27 25.48
N ASP A 118 -12.78 3.34 26.10
CA ASP A 118 -12.21 4.54 26.69
C ASP A 118 -11.31 5.30 25.71
N ALA A 119 -11.13 4.77 24.48
CA ALA A 119 -10.37 5.44 23.45
C ALA A 119 -11.13 6.66 22.91
N LYS A 120 -10.39 7.66 22.41
CA LYS A 120 -10.98 8.87 21.84
C LYS A 120 -12.01 8.53 20.75
N SER A 121 -13.14 9.22 20.76
CA SER A 121 -14.22 9.02 19.78
C SER A 121 -13.78 9.32 18.33
N ASN A 122 -12.78 10.18 18.15
CA ASN A 122 -12.20 10.55 16.86
C ASN A 122 -10.87 9.83 16.54
N MET A 123 -10.54 8.75 17.24
CA MET A 123 -9.37 7.91 16.94
C MET A 123 -9.60 7.06 15.68
N VAL A 124 -8.53 6.60 15.04
CA VAL A 124 -8.56 5.64 13.93
C VAL A 124 -7.72 4.40 14.28
N ILE A 125 -8.25 3.22 14.00
CA ILE A 125 -7.57 1.93 14.15
C ILE A 125 -7.04 1.50 12.78
N MET A 126 -5.73 1.31 12.68
CA MET A 126 -5.03 0.91 11.46
C MET A 126 -4.37 -0.46 11.67
N HIS A 127 -4.26 -1.25 10.60
CA HIS A 127 -3.61 -2.55 10.64
C HIS A 127 -3.13 -2.94 9.24
N PRO A 128 -1.88 -3.41 9.07
CA PRO A 128 -1.36 -3.76 7.76
C PRO A 128 -1.98 -5.05 7.20
N LEU A 129 -2.65 -5.86 8.03
CA LEU A 129 -3.21 -7.18 7.74
C LEU A 129 -2.13 -8.21 7.30
N PRO A 130 -2.40 -9.51 7.12
CA PRO A 130 -3.60 -10.18 7.63
C PRO A 130 -3.58 -10.12 9.16
N ARG A 131 -4.76 -10.17 9.78
CA ARG A 131 -4.84 -10.33 11.23
C ARG A 131 -4.82 -11.81 11.57
N VAL A 132 -4.24 -12.15 12.72
CA VAL A 132 -4.19 -13.53 13.22
C VAL A 132 -5.12 -13.68 14.43
N GLY A 133 -5.05 -12.74 15.37
CA GLY A 133 -5.82 -12.77 16.61
C GLY A 133 -5.72 -11.49 17.45
N GLU A 134 -4.87 -10.56 17.04
CA GLU A 134 -4.57 -9.30 17.72
C GLU A 134 -5.69 -8.25 17.60
N ILE A 135 -6.68 -8.44 16.72
CA ILE A 135 -7.89 -7.61 16.61
C ILE A 135 -9.10 -8.53 16.53
N ALA A 136 -10.05 -8.38 17.45
CA ALA A 136 -11.30 -9.13 17.43
C ALA A 136 -12.19 -8.72 16.25
N GLU A 137 -12.93 -9.67 15.67
CA GLU A 137 -13.75 -9.42 14.47
C GLU A 137 -14.88 -8.41 14.73
N GLU A 138 -15.41 -8.36 15.95
CA GLU A 138 -16.40 -7.37 16.39
C GLU A 138 -15.96 -5.92 16.17
N VAL A 139 -14.64 -5.66 16.15
CA VAL A 139 -14.07 -4.32 15.91
C VAL A 139 -14.28 -3.87 14.46
N ASP A 140 -14.56 -4.78 13.51
CA ASP A 140 -14.80 -4.44 12.10
C ASP A 140 -15.98 -3.49 11.89
N ASN A 141 -16.99 -3.59 12.75
CA ASN A 141 -18.19 -2.76 12.69
C ASN A 141 -17.99 -1.39 13.36
N ASP A 142 -16.88 -1.18 14.06
CA ASP A 142 -16.57 0.11 14.68
C ASP A 142 -16.17 1.12 13.58
N PRO A 143 -16.77 2.31 13.52
CA PRO A 143 -16.44 3.31 12.49
C PRO A 143 -14.96 3.75 12.53
N ARG A 144 -14.29 3.62 13.68
CA ARG A 144 -12.87 3.91 13.87
C ARG A 144 -11.97 2.88 13.19
N ALA A 145 -12.47 1.68 12.91
CA ALA A 145 -11.73 0.65 12.15
C ALA A 145 -11.50 1.11 10.70
N ALA A 146 -10.24 1.36 10.35
CA ALA A 146 -9.85 1.89 9.05
C ALA A 146 -8.92 0.97 8.26
N TYR A 147 -8.55 -0.21 8.75
CA TYR A 147 -7.63 -1.12 8.04
C TYR A 147 -8.12 -1.51 6.64
N PHE A 148 -9.43 -1.67 6.42
CA PHE A 148 -9.96 -1.87 5.06
C PHE A 148 -9.84 -0.62 4.18
N ARG A 149 -10.15 0.57 4.72
CA ARG A 149 -9.94 1.86 4.03
C ARG A 149 -8.46 2.09 3.71
N GLN A 150 -7.57 1.71 4.63
CA GLN A 150 -6.12 1.76 4.48
C GLN A 150 -5.64 0.85 3.34
N MET A 151 -6.16 -0.37 3.24
CA MET A 151 -5.86 -1.28 2.13
C MET A 151 -6.28 -0.70 0.78
N GLU A 152 -7.50 -0.16 0.69
CA GLU A 152 -8.00 0.50 -0.52
C GLU A 152 -7.10 1.69 -0.90
N ASN A 153 -6.77 2.56 0.06
CA ASN A 153 -5.89 3.70 -0.16
C ASN A 153 -4.50 3.29 -0.67
N GLY A 154 -3.99 2.13 -0.23
CA GLY A 154 -2.74 1.58 -0.73
C GLY A 154 -2.74 1.31 -2.24
N MET A 155 -3.88 0.98 -2.85
CA MET A 155 -3.97 0.83 -4.31
C MET A 155 -3.79 2.18 -5.01
N TYR A 156 -4.45 3.24 -4.53
CA TYR A 156 -4.35 4.57 -5.15
C TYR A 156 -2.96 5.19 -5.00
N VAL A 157 -2.29 4.96 -3.86
CA VAL A 157 -0.89 5.36 -3.68
C VAL A 157 0.02 4.64 -4.69
N ARG A 158 -0.20 3.34 -4.95
CA ARG A 158 0.55 2.59 -5.97
C ARG A 158 0.27 3.08 -7.39
N MET A 159 -0.99 3.42 -7.71
CA MET A 159 -1.34 4.07 -8.98
C MET A 159 -0.57 5.37 -9.17
N ALA A 160 -0.50 6.21 -8.14
CA ALA A 160 0.24 7.46 -8.15
C ALA A 160 1.74 7.24 -8.37
N LEU A 161 2.35 6.31 -7.64
CA LEU A 161 3.78 5.98 -7.80
C LEU A 161 4.11 5.49 -9.20
N LEU A 162 3.29 4.57 -9.76
CA LEU A 162 3.47 4.07 -11.12
C LEU A 162 3.37 5.21 -12.15
N ALA A 163 2.38 6.09 -12.01
CA ALA A 163 2.20 7.23 -12.91
C ALA A 163 3.36 8.23 -12.84
N LEU A 164 3.84 8.56 -11.63
CA LEU A 164 4.96 9.48 -11.41
C LEU A 164 6.28 8.91 -11.98
N VAL A 165 6.60 7.66 -11.67
CA VAL A 165 7.85 7.01 -12.12
C VAL A 165 7.88 6.75 -13.63
N LEU A 166 6.71 6.64 -14.28
CA LEU A 166 6.59 6.51 -15.73
C LEU A 166 6.35 7.86 -16.44
N GLY A 167 6.48 8.98 -15.72
CA GLY A 167 6.40 10.33 -16.27
C GLY A 167 5.02 10.73 -16.82
N LYS A 168 3.95 10.16 -16.26
CA LYS A 168 2.55 10.39 -16.68
C LYS A 168 1.74 11.26 -15.72
N ALA A 169 2.30 11.59 -14.56
CA ALA A 169 1.75 12.49 -13.58
C ALA A 169 2.83 13.43 -13.05
#